data_AF-A0A914Y0D5-F1
#
_entry.id   AF-A0A914Y0D5-F1
#
_cell.length_a   1.000
_cell.length_b   1.000
_cell.length_c   1.000
_cell.angle_alpha   90.00
_cell.angle_beta   90.00
_cell.angle_gamma   90.00
#
_symmetry.space_group_name_H-M   'P 1'
#
loop_
_entity.id
_entity.type
_entity.pdbx_description
1 polymer ?
#
loop_
_entity_poly.entity_id
_entity_poly.type
_entity_poly.pdbx_seq_one_letter_code
_entity_poly.pdbx_strand_id
1 'polypeptide(L)' 'MICAGGIGEGSTPEDSGGAMMTILGEKFYQQGIIAGGDMFTVAGRSDVYEDHGYYTEVSQYCDWIKEITRGEIECEN' A
#
# COMPACT_ATOMS: atom_id res chain seq x y z
N MET A 1 -5.69 -7.94 -2.03
CA MET A 1 -4.88 -7.31 -0.95
C MET A 1 -3.43 -7.67 -1.23
N ILE A 2 -2.53 -6.72 -1.03
CA ILE A 2 -1.09 -6.89 -1.24
C ILE A 2 -0.41 -6.93 0.13
N CYS A 3 0.58 -7.79 0.30
CA CYS A 3 1.50 -7.76 1.44
C CYS A 3 2.86 -7.32 0.92
N ALA A 4 3.46 -6.31 1.55
CA ALA A 4 4.77 -5.80 1.19
C ALA A 4 5.46 -5.22 2.44
N GLY A 5 6.78 -5.17 2.42
CA GLY A 5 7.60 -4.79 3.58
C GLY A 5 8.69 -5.82 3.83
N GLY A 6 9.49 -5.56 4.85
CA GLY A 6 10.54 -6.44 5.33
C GLY A 6 11.12 -5.92 6.63
N ILE A 7 12.18 -6.56 7.11
CA ILE A 7 12.84 -6.15 8.36
C ILE A 7 13.30 -4.69 8.25
N GLY A 8 12.74 -3.82 9.08
CA GLY A 8 13.06 -2.39 9.08
C GLY A 8 12.19 -1.54 8.14
N GLU A 9 11.34 -2.15 7.33
CA GLU A 9 10.63 -1.51 6.22
C GLU A 9 9.15 -1.88 6.25
N GLY A 10 8.30 -0.93 6.64
CA GLY A 10 6.86 -1.11 6.71
C GLY A 10 6.15 0.23 6.81
N SER A 11 4.86 0.19 7.11
CA SER A 11 4.07 1.39 7.43
C SER A 11 4.14 1.69 8.93
N THR A 12 3.45 2.74 9.37
CA THR A 12 2.92 2.82 10.73
C THR A 12 1.39 2.95 10.67
N PRO A 13 0.66 2.79 11.79
CA PRO A 13 -0.79 3.01 11.80
C PRO A 13 -1.19 4.40 11.27
N GLU A 14 -0.36 5.43 11.50
CA GLU A 14 -0.56 6.79 11.03
C GLU A 14 -0.47 6.95 9.50
N ASP A 15 0.19 6.02 8.81
CA ASP A 15 0.31 6.02 7.35
C ASP A 15 -0.92 5.43 6.65
N SER A 16 -1.91 4.92 7.40
CA SER A 16 -3.14 4.34 6.86
C SER A 16 -3.85 5.30 5.90
N GLY A 17 -4.22 4.80 4.71
CA GLY A 17 -4.76 5.60 3.61
C GLY A 17 -3.70 6.16 2.65
N GLY A 18 -2.41 6.09 2.99
CA GLY A 18 -1.31 6.47 2.11
C GLY A 18 -1.19 5.58 0.87
N ALA A 19 -0.57 6.12 -0.19
CA ALA A 19 -0.43 5.44 -1.47
C ALA A 19 0.84 4.57 -1.54
N MET A 20 0.69 3.30 -1.93
CA MET A 20 1.82 2.46 -2.32
C MET A 20 2.07 2.60 -3.82
N MET A 21 3.23 3.16 -4.15
CA MET A 21 3.59 3.50 -5.53
C MET A 21 4.59 2.50 -6.13
N THR A 22 4.43 2.19 -7.41
CA THR A 22 5.45 1.53 -8.23
C THR A 22 5.93 2.50 -9.29
N ILE A 23 7.24 2.51 -9.56
CA ILE A 23 7.84 3.33 -10.61
C ILE A 23 8.06 2.44 -11.83
N LEU A 24 7.48 2.82 -12.98
CA LEU A 24 7.71 2.17 -14.26
C LEU A 24 8.14 3.24 -15.29
N GLY A 25 9.42 3.20 -15.67
CA GLY A 25 10.03 4.27 -16.45
C GLY A 25 10.08 5.58 -15.65
N GLU A 26 9.46 6.63 -16.18
CA GLU A 26 9.37 7.96 -15.54
C GLU A 26 8.00 8.22 -14.88
N LYS A 27 7.14 7.19 -14.79
CA LYS A 27 5.78 7.30 -14.25
C LYS A 27 5.67 6.60 -12.90
N PHE A 28 4.81 7.15 -12.05
CA PHE A 28 4.41 6.58 -10.77
C PHE A 28 3.00 6.00 -10.89
N TYR A 29 2.84 4.75 -10.47
CA TYR A 29 1.58 4.01 -10.48
C TYR A 29 1.16 3.67 -9.06
N GLN A 30 -0.05 4.08 -8.66
CA GLN A 30 -0.58 3.70 -7.36
C GLN A 30 -1.16 2.28 -7.44
N GLN A 31 -0.44 1.32 -6.85
CA GLN A 31 -0.84 -0.09 -6.85
C GLN A 31 -1.61 -0.47 -5.59
N GLY A 32 -1.39 0.26 -4.50
CA GLY A 32 -2.02 -0.03 -3.23
C GLY A 32 -2.37 1.19 -2.39
N ILE A 33 -3.19 0.95 -1.37
CA ILE A 33 -3.50 1.90 -0.30
C ILE A 33 -3.18 1.22 1.03
N ILE A 34 -2.40 1.87 1.89
CA ILE A 34 -2.02 1.32 3.20
C ILE A 34 -3.29 1.07 4.01
N ALA A 35 -3.51 -0.19 4.40
CA ALA A 35 -4.67 -0.61 5.18
C ALA A 35 -4.29 -0.90 6.65
N GLY A 36 -3.05 -1.29 6.90
CA GLY A 36 -2.49 -1.59 8.22
C GLY A 36 -1.26 -2.47 8.09
N GLY A 37 -0.73 -2.98 9.20
CA GLY A 37 0.44 -3.86 9.20
C GLY A 37 0.50 -4.69 10.48
N ASP A 38 1.32 -5.73 10.46
CA ASP A 38 1.62 -6.49 11.68
C ASP A 38 2.81 -5.85 12.38
N MET A 39 2.61 -5.45 13.64
CA MET A 39 3.70 -5.00 14.51
C MET A 39 4.38 -6.23 15.14
N PHE A 40 5.56 -6.59 14.65
CA PHE A 40 6.40 -7.60 15.30
C PHE A 40 7.49 -6.94 16.14
N THR A 41 7.48 -7.21 17.44
CA THR A 41 8.62 -6.91 18.32
C THR A 41 9.59 -8.09 18.25
N VAL A 42 10.71 -7.94 17.56
CA VAL A 42 11.80 -8.92 17.65
C VAL A 42 12.45 -8.78 19.02
N ALA A 43 12.36 -9.81 19.87
CA ALA A 43 12.96 -9.80 21.20
C ALA A 43 14.45 -9.46 21.14
N GLY A 44 14.86 -8.36 21.78
CA GLY A 44 16.25 -7.88 21.78
C GLY A 44 16.55 -6.77 20.75
N ARG A 45 15.57 -6.32 19.97
CA ARG A 45 15.66 -5.13 19.11
C ARG A 45 14.61 -4.11 19.55
N SER A 46 15.07 -2.97 20.05
CA SER A 46 14.23 -1.83 20.47
C SER A 46 13.76 -0.97 19.29
N ASP A 47 14.29 -1.25 18.10
CA ASP A 47 13.95 -0.71 16.80
C ASP A 47 12.90 -1.60 16.14
N VAL A 48 11.67 -1.49 16.65
CA VAL A 48 10.48 -2.14 16.10
C VAL A 48 10.10 -1.39 14.83
N TYR A 49 10.25 -2.04 13.69
CA TYR A 49 9.67 -1.59 12.44
C TYR A 49 8.62 -2.61 12.03
N GLU A 50 7.50 -2.16 11.49
CA GLU A 50 6.48 -3.07 10.94
C GLU A 50 7.17 -4.01 9.95
N ASP A 51 7.21 -5.30 10.26
CA ASP A 51 7.94 -6.27 9.42
C ASP A 51 7.20 -6.51 8.10
N HIS A 52 5.89 -6.26 8.04
CA HIS A 52 5.08 -6.30 6.82
C HIS A 52 3.83 -5.40 6.93
N GLY A 53 3.59 -4.61 5.87
CA GLY A 53 2.36 -3.85 5.65
C GLY A 53 1.37 -4.60 4.76
N TYR A 54 0.09 -4.39 5.04
CA TYR A 54 -1.05 -4.83 4.24
C TYR A 54 -1.64 -3.65 3.49
N TYR A 55 -1.88 -3.84 2.20
CA TYR A 55 -2.36 -2.81 1.29
C TYR A 55 -3.62 -3.29 0.57
N THR A 56 -4.62 -2.41 0.47
CA THR A 56 -5.74 -2.60 -0.44
C THR A 56 -5.20 -2.59 -1.86
N GLU A 57 -5.51 -3.61 -2.65
CA GLU A 57 -5.03 -3.77 -4.02
C GLU A 57 -5.91 -2.94 -4.96
N VAL A 58 -5.38 -1.83 -5.50
CA VAL A 58 -6.18 -0.84 -6.26
C VAL A 58 -6.80 -1.45 -7.52
N SER A 59 -6.10 -2.39 -8.18
CA SER A 59 -6.59 -3.06 -9.39
C SER A 59 -7.91 -3.81 -9.18
N GLN A 60 -8.21 -4.26 -7.95
CA GLN A 60 -9.46 -4.95 -7.61
C GLN A 60 -10.67 -3.99 -7.54
N TYR A 61 -10.44 -2.68 -7.56
CA TYR A 61 -11.46 -1.65 -7.40
C TYR A 61 -11.57 -0.73 -8.63
N CYS A 62 -10.95 -1.05 -9.76
CA CYS A 62 -10.94 -0.20 -10.95
C CYS A 62 -12.35 0.16 -11.45
N ASP A 63 -13.29 -0.80 -11.46
CA ASP A 63 -14.67 -0.53 -11.87
C ASP A 63 -15.37 0.44 -10.91
N TRP A 64 -15.19 0.26 -9.60
CA TRP A 64 -15.75 1.15 -8.57
C TRP A 64 -15.15 2.56 -8.66
N ILE A 65 -13.83 2.66 -8.87
CA ILE A 65 -13.14 3.94 -9.05
C ILE A 65 -13.66 4.65 -10.30
N LYS A 66 -13.80 3.94 -11.41
CA LYS A 66 -14.36 4.50 -12.64
C LYS A 66 -15.80 4.98 -12.45
N GLU A 67 -16.63 4.21 -11.76
CA GLU A 67 -18.01 4.58 -11.46
C GLU A 67 -18.08 5.86 -10.59
N ILE A 68 -17.36 5.89 -9.47
CA ILE A 68 -17.46 6.99 -8.51
C ILE A 68 -16.85 8.30 -9.05
N THR A 69 -15.89 8.19 -9.97
CA THR A 69 -15.29 9.32 -10.68
C THR A 69 -15.99 9.68 -11.99
N ARG A 70 -17.12 9.02 -12.32
CA ARG A 70 -17.88 9.24 -13.58
C ARG A 70 -17.03 9.08 -14.84
N GLY A 71 -16.05 8.20 -14.79
CA GLY A 71 -15.12 7.93 -15.89
C GLY A 71 -13.97 8.93 -16.02
N GLU A 72 -13.77 9.85 -15.07
CA GLU A 72 -12.61 10.75 -15.08
C GLU A 72 -11.29 9.99 -14.82
N ILE A 73 -11.34 8.90 -14.06
CA ILE A 73 -10.19 8.06 -13.76
C ILE A 73 -10.47 6.64 -14.27
N GLU A 74 -9.53 6.10 -15.04
CA GLU A 74 -9.50 4.71 -15.48
C GLU A 74 -8.13 4.11 -15.17
N CYS A 75 -8.12 2.85 -14.71
CA CYS A 75 -6.86 2.13 -14.50
C CYS A 75 -6.14 1.89 -15.83
N GLU A 76 -4.82 2.12 -15.85
CA GLU A 76 -3.98 1.74 -16.98
C GLU A 76 -3.76 0.20 -16.98
N ASN A 77 -3.86 -0.43 -18.15
CA ASN A 77 -3.59 -1.87 -18.37
C ASN A 77 -2.12 -2.10 -18.72
#